data_AF-A0AAU3WL34-F1
#
_entry.id   AF-A0AAU3WL34-F1
#
_cell.length_a   1.000
_cell.length_b   1.000
_cell.length_c   1.000
_cell.angle_alpha   90.00
_cell.angle_beta   90.00
_cell.angle_gamma   90.00
#
_symmetry.space_group_name_H-M   'P 1'
#
loop_
_entity.id
_entity.type
_entity.pdbx_description
1 polymer ?
#
loop_
_entity_poly.entity_id
_entity_poly.type
_entity_poly.pdbx_seq_one_letter_code
_entity_poly.pdbx_strand_id
1 'polypeptide(L)'
;MTGWDIDPAGVSGVLSKSGAAAQDMSKAGGAMQKDLESASSAAGTLTSQYGPYTSTAGVVGAALAQFAQHWNRDLLYIAKRTENSLNGAAEATAAYMHGAREQAANAQQAAAQEPKIDMPGAGQAQGPGAGETGRRTEGR
;
A
#
# COMPACT_ATOMS: atom_id res chain seq x y z
N MET A 1 9.12 38.39 -5.93
CA MET A 1 10.05 37.26 -6.12
C MET A 1 9.20 36.04 -6.40
N THR A 2 9.34 35.41 -7.57
CA THR A 2 8.55 34.21 -7.91
C THR A 2 9.01 33.08 -6.98
N GLY A 3 8.12 32.53 -6.16
CA GLY A 3 8.45 31.56 -5.10
C GLY A 3 9.02 30.20 -5.56
N TRP A 4 9.45 30.11 -6.81
CA TRP A 4 10.10 28.95 -7.41
C TRP A 4 11.49 29.37 -7.86
N ASP A 5 12.50 28.99 -7.06
CA ASP A 5 13.92 29.04 -7.38
C ASP A 5 14.48 27.64 -7.10
N ILE A 6 14.28 26.74 -8.06
CA ILE A 6 14.69 25.34 -7.96
C ILE A 6 15.87 25.09 -8.89
N ASP A 7 16.88 24.39 -8.39
CA ASP A 7 18.00 23.84 -9.17
C ASP A 7 17.59 22.47 -9.73
N PRO A 8 17.29 22.34 -11.04
CA PRO A 8 16.83 21.08 -11.61
C PRO A 8 17.88 19.96 -11.51
N ALA A 9 19.17 20.28 -11.55
CA ALA A 9 20.24 19.30 -11.42
C ALA A 9 20.32 18.76 -9.99
N GLY A 10 20.22 19.65 -9.00
CA GLY A 10 20.08 19.28 -7.59
C GLY A 10 18.88 18.39 -7.33
N VAL A 11 17.71 18.73 -7.88
CA VAL A 11 16.49 17.93 -7.75
C VAL A 11 16.66 16.54 -8.38
N SER A 12 17.22 16.46 -9.59
CA SER A 12 17.50 15.18 -10.25
C SER A 12 18.42 14.27 -9.42
N GLY A 13 19.42 14.86 -8.74
CA GLY A 13 20.30 14.13 -7.83
C GLY A 13 19.56 13.55 -6.61
N VAL A 14 18.64 14.32 -6.02
CA VAL A 14 17.79 13.86 -4.90
C VAL A 14 16.84 12.75 -5.37
N LEU A 15 16.13 12.97 -6.49
CA LEU A 15 15.22 11.99 -7.08
C LEU A 15 15.91 10.65 -7.36
N SER A 16 17.13 10.69 -7.88
CA SER A 16 17.91 9.48 -8.17
C SER A 16 18.25 8.71 -6.89
N LYS A 17 18.70 9.40 -5.84
CA LYS A 17 19.04 8.78 -4.55
C LYS A 17 17.79 8.21 -3.86
N SER A 18 16.70 8.95 -3.85
CA SER A 18 15.45 8.52 -3.25
C SER A 18 14.81 7.37 -4.04
N GLY A 19 14.91 7.38 -5.37
CA GLY A 19 14.50 6.27 -6.22
C GLY A 19 15.28 4.98 -5.94
N ALA A 20 16.61 5.08 -5.75
CA ALA A 20 17.44 3.94 -5.37
C ALA A 20 17.04 3.38 -3.99
N ALA A 21 16.82 4.25 -2.99
CA ALA A 21 16.36 3.83 -1.67
C ALA A 21 14.97 3.18 -1.72
N ALA A 22 14.05 3.71 -2.52
CA ALA A 22 12.72 3.12 -2.73
C ALA A 22 12.82 1.73 -3.39
N GLN A 23 13.74 1.55 -4.33
CA GLN A 23 14.01 0.25 -4.95
C GLN A 23 14.53 -0.76 -3.93
N ASP A 24 15.45 -0.37 -3.06
CA ASP A 24 15.99 -1.25 -2.02
C ASP A 24 14.93 -1.63 -0.97
N MET A 25 14.04 -0.69 -0.62
CA MET A 25 12.87 -0.98 0.22
C MET A 25 11.95 -2.03 -0.44
N SER A 26 11.69 -1.91 -1.74
CA SER A 26 10.88 -2.89 -2.49
C SER A 26 11.52 -4.29 -2.48
N LYS A 27 12.84 -4.38 -2.68
CA LYS A 27 13.59 -5.65 -2.59
C LYS A 27 13.47 -6.27 -1.20
N ALA A 28 13.64 -5.46 -0.14
CA ALA A 28 13.53 -5.93 1.24
C ALA A 28 12.11 -6.43 1.56
N GLY A 29 11.07 -5.72 1.09
CA GLY A 29 9.68 -6.17 1.23
C GLY A 29 9.41 -7.50 0.53
N GLY A 30 9.94 -7.69 -0.68
CA GLY A 30 9.84 -8.96 -1.41
C GLY A 30 10.56 -10.12 -0.69
N ALA A 31 11.74 -9.87 -0.12
CA ALA A 31 12.46 -10.85 0.68
C ALA A 31 11.66 -11.25 1.93
N MET A 32 11.13 -10.26 2.67
CA MET A 32 10.28 -10.48 3.84
C MET A 32 9.06 -11.35 3.51
N GLN A 33 8.37 -11.10 2.40
CA GLN A 33 7.23 -11.91 1.99
C GLN A 33 7.62 -13.38 1.74
N LYS A 34 8.75 -13.60 1.07
CA LYS A 34 9.29 -14.94 0.79
C LYS A 34 9.69 -15.67 2.08
N ASP A 35 10.30 -14.95 3.01
CA ASP A 35 10.73 -15.50 4.30
C ASP A 35 9.52 -15.85 5.18
N LEU A 36 8.48 -15.02 5.20
CA LEU A 36 7.22 -15.30 5.90
C LEU A 36 6.51 -16.54 5.34
N GLU A 37 6.44 -16.69 4.02
CA GLU A 37 5.88 -17.88 3.38
C GLU A 37 6.67 -19.15 3.73
N SER A 38 7.99 -19.06 3.69
CA SER A 38 8.89 -20.16 4.04
C SER A 38 8.76 -20.55 5.51
N ALA A 39 8.73 -19.56 6.42
CA ALA A 39 8.56 -19.76 7.85
C ALA A 39 7.16 -20.35 8.17
N SER A 40 6.10 -19.85 7.53
CA SER A 40 4.75 -20.39 7.69
C SER A 40 4.66 -21.84 7.24
N SER A 41 5.34 -22.21 6.15
CA SER A 41 5.38 -23.59 5.65
C SER A 41 6.18 -24.52 6.57
N ALA A 42 7.22 -24.00 7.21
CA ALA A 42 8.06 -24.75 8.15
C ALA A 42 7.46 -24.87 9.57
N ALA A 43 6.45 -24.07 9.90
CA ALA A 43 5.89 -23.92 11.25
C ALA A 43 5.08 -25.13 11.76
N GLY A 44 5.04 -26.23 11.02
CA GLY A 44 4.29 -27.44 11.36
C GLY A 44 2.78 -27.28 11.20
N THR A 45 2.07 -28.40 11.29
CA THR A 45 0.61 -28.47 11.11
C THR A 45 -0.06 -28.84 12.43
N LEU A 46 -1.25 -28.29 12.70
CA LEU A 46 -2.08 -28.79 13.79
C LEU A 46 -2.82 -30.04 13.30
N THR A 47 -2.42 -31.20 13.81
CA THR A 47 -3.13 -32.46 13.59
C THR A 47 -4.33 -32.58 14.52
N SER A 48 -5.37 -33.29 14.08
CA SER A 48 -6.55 -33.65 14.86
C SER A 48 -6.24 -34.44 16.14
N GLN A 49 -5.00 -34.93 16.29
CA GLN A 49 -4.52 -35.64 17.47
C GLN A 49 -4.53 -34.77 18.76
N TYR A 50 -4.49 -33.44 18.64
CA TYR A 50 -4.46 -32.51 19.79
C TYR A 50 -5.72 -31.63 19.92
N GLY A 51 -6.81 -31.97 19.21
CA GLY A 51 -8.09 -31.24 19.26
C GLY A 51 -8.83 -31.22 17.91
N PRO A 52 -10.02 -30.63 17.80
CA PRO A 52 -10.84 -30.64 16.58
C PRO A 52 -10.33 -29.65 15.50
N TYR A 53 -9.03 -29.69 15.20
CA TYR A 53 -8.40 -28.81 14.22
C TYR A 53 -8.32 -29.50 12.86
N THR A 54 -8.92 -28.87 11.84
CA THR A 54 -8.90 -29.36 10.44
C THR A 54 -7.87 -28.61 9.57
N SER A 55 -7.17 -27.61 10.14
CA SER A 55 -6.31 -26.69 9.39
C SER A 55 -4.90 -27.24 9.19
N THR A 56 -4.43 -27.20 7.95
CA THR A 56 -3.06 -27.60 7.57
C THR A 56 -2.00 -26.64 8.10
N ALA A 57 -2.32 -25.38 8.40
CA ALA A 57 -1.37 -24.43 8.99
C ALA A 57 -1.41 -24.51 10.52
N GLY A 58 -0.25 -24.75 11.16
CA GLY A 58 -0.12 -24.64 12.61
C GLY A 58 -0.36 -23.22 13.11
N VAL A 59 -0.54 -23.05 14.43
CA VAL A 59 -0.81 -21.74 15.06
C VAL A 59 0.20 -20.65 14.68
N VAL A 60 1.46 -21.02 14.53
CA VAL A 60 2.54 -20.09 14.12
C VAL A 60 2.37 -19.68 12.66
N GLY A 61 2.05 -20.60 11.74
CA GLY A 61 1.78 -20.26 10.35
C GLY A 61 0.56 -19.34 10.19
N ALA A 62 -0.51 -19.58 10.96
CA ALA A 62 -1.67 -18.70 11.00
C ALA A 62 -1.32 -17.28 11.51
N ALA A 63 -0.50 -17.19 12.56
CA ALA A 63 -0.03 -15.90 13.08
C ALA A 63 0.85 -15.14 12.06
N LEU A 64 1.74 -15.84 11.35
CA LEU A 64 2.57 -15.25 10.30
C LEU A 64 1.73 -14.77 9.10
N ALA A 65 0.66 -15.49 8.74
CA ALA A 65 -0.26 -15.05 7.71
C ALA A 65 -1.00 -13.77 8.11
N GLN A 66 -1.48 -13.67 9.36
CA GLN A 66 -2.10 -12.44 9.89
C GLN A 66 -1.11 -11.28 9.95
N PHE A 67 0.13 -11.53 10.38
CA PHE A 67 1.21 -10.55 10.36
C PHE A 67 1.47 -10.06 8.93
N ALA A 68 1.64 -10.97 7.97
CA ALA A 68 1.86 -10.63 6.56
C ALA A 68 0.71 -9.76 6.02
N GLN A 69 -0.54 -10.10 6.30
CA GLN A 69 -1.70 -9.32 5.86
C GLN A 69 -1.71 -7.90 6.42
N HIS A 70 -1.42 -7.72 7.71
CA HIS A 70 -1.40 -6.40 8.34
C HIS A 70 -0.26 -5.54 7.79
N TRP A 71 0.95 -6.09 7.72
CA TRP A 71 2.14 -5.32 7.33
C TRP A 71 2.19 -5.04 5.83
N ASN A 72 1.65 -5.91 4.98
CA ASN A 72 1.68 -5.69 3.54
C ASN A 72 0.92 -4.43 3.13
N ARG A 73 -0.22 -4.13 3.77
CA ARG A 73 -0.96 -2.88 3.53
C ARG A 73 -0.11 -1.65 3.82
N ASP A 74 0.55 -1.64 4.98
CA ASP A 74 1.31 -0.49 5.43
C ASP A 74 2.59 -0.31 4.57
N LEU A 75 3.22 -1.40 4.15
CA LEU A 75 4.33 -1.39 3.20
C LEU A 75 3.90 -0.85 1.82
N LEU A 76 2.77 -1.32 1.29
CA LEU A 76 2.21 -0.80 0.04
C LEU A 76 1.83 0.67 0.15
N TYR A 77 1.30 1.10 1.30
CA TYR A 77 0.98 2.50 1.58
C TYR A 77 2.22 3.39 1.52
N ILE A 78 3.28 3.01 2.22
CA ILE A 78 4.54 3.77 2.22
C ILE A 78 5.16 3.78 0.82
N ALA A 79 5.15 2.65 0.12
CA ALA A 79 5.65 2.56 -1.25
C ALA A 79 4.88 3.51 -2.19
N LYS A 80 3.55 3.49 -2.15
CA LYS A 80 2.70 4.37 -2.99
C LYS A 80 2.89 5.84 -2.64
N ARG A 81 2.99 6.17 -1.35
CA ARG A 81 3.24 7.54 -0.90
C ARG A 81 4.59 8.06 -1.40
N THR A 82 5.61 7.20 -1.36
CA THR A 82 6.94 7.51 -1.86
C THR A 82 6.93 7.71 -3.37
N GLU A 83 6.27 6.81 -4.11
CA GLU A 83 6.09 6.92 -5.56
C GLU A 83 5.40 8.23 -5.94
N ASN A 84 4.26 8.57 -5.33
CA ASN A 84 3.55 9.82 -5.58
C ASN A 84 4.44 11.04 -5.33
N SER A 85 5.23 11.01 -4.25
CA SER A 85 6.13 12.11 -3.89
C SER A 85 7.26 12.29 -4.92
N LEU A 86 7.86 11.19 -5.38
CA LEU A 86 8.93 11.22 -6.38
C LEU A 86 8.41 11.68 -7.74
N ASN A 87 7.27 11.13 -8.18
CA ASN A 87 6.65 11.50 -9.45
C ASN A 87 6.21 12.97 -9.43
N GLY A 88 5.56 13.43 -8.37
CA GLY A 88 5.16 14.82 -8.24
C GLY A 88 6.34 15.79 -8.26
N ALA A 89 7.45 15.45 -7.60
CA ALA A 89 8.65 16.26 -7.63
C ALA A 89 9.31 16.26 -9.04
N ALA A 90 9.31 15.13 -9.74
CA ALA A 90 9.80 15.05 -11.11
C ALA A 90 8.94 15.86 -12.09
N GLU A 91 7.61 15.70 -12.02
CA GLU A 91 6.64 16.42 -12.83
C GLU A 91 6.66 17.93 -12.55
N ALA A 92 6.75 18.32 -11.28
CA ALA A 92 6.86 19.73 -10.91
C ALA A 92 8.13 20.38 -11.46
N THR A 93 9.25 19.65 -11.41
CA THR A 93 10.53 20.12 -11.98
C THR A 93 10.46 20.24 -13.49
N ALA A 94 9.87 19.26 -14.17
CA ALA A 94 9.66 19.30 -15.62
C ALA A 94 8.76 20.49 -16.02
N ALA A 95 7.62 20.67 -15.35
CA ALA A 95 6.72 21.78 -15.59
C ALA A 95 7.39 23.15 -15.32
N TYR A 96 8.21 23.25 -14.28
CA TYR A 96 9.01 24.46 -14.01
C TYR A 96 10.01 24.76 -15.13
N MET A 97 10.72 23.76 -15.63
CA MET A 97 11.66 23.91 -16.75
C MET A 97 10.96 24.37 -18.04
N HIS A 98 9.70 23.98 -18.24
CA HIS A 98 8.87 24.43 -19.35
C HIS A 98 8.21 25.81 -19.12
N GLY A 99 8.46 26.46 -17.98
CA GLY A 99 7.86 27.74 -17.60
C GLY A 99 6.40 27.65 -17.11
N ALA A 100 5.85 26.44 -17.02
CA ALA A 100 4.47 26.16 -16.63
C ALA A 100 4.33 26.05 -15.10
N ARG A 101 4.44 27.18 -14.39
CA ARG A 101 4.43 27.20 -12.91
C ARG A 101 3.13 26.73 -12.27
N GLU A 102 1.98 26.96 -12.91
CA GLU A 102 0.70 26.43 -12.43
C GLU A 102 0.67 24.90 -12.50
N GLN A 103 1.17 24.32 -13.59
CA GLN A 103 1.30 22.86 -13.71
C GLN A 103 2.27 22.30 -12.67
N ALA A 104 3.36 23.02 -12.37
CA ALA A 104 4.29 22.61 -11.31
C ALA A 104 3.63 22.60 -9.92
N ALA A 105 2.85 23.63 -9.58
CA ALA A 105 2.11 23.69 -8.34
C ALA A 105 1.03 22.60 -8.25
N ASN A 106 0.32 22.35 -9.36
CA ASN A 106 -0.70 21.30 -9.44
C ASN A 106 -0.10 19.90 -9.25
N ALA A 107 1.06 19.62 -9.86
CA ALA A 107 1.76 18.34 -9.70
C ALA A 107 2.19 18.12 -8.24
N GLN A 108 2.72 19.16 -7.59
CA GLN A 108 3.09 19.09 -6.16
C GLN A 108 1.87 18.88 -5.26
N GLN A 109 0.75 19.56 -5.54
CA GLN A 109 -0.50 19.38 -4.78
C GLN A 109 -1.09 17.98 -4.99
N ALA A 110 -1.09 17.46 -6.20
CA ALA A 110 -1.56 16.13 -6.52
C ALA A 110 -0.75 15.05 -5.78
N ALA A 111 0.59 15.22 -5.71
CA ALA A 111 1.46 14.31 -4.99
C ALA A 111 1.29 14.34 -3.46
N ALA A 112 0.81 15.44 -2.90
CA ALA A 112 0.51 15.55 -1.47
C ALA A 112 -0.78 14.81 -1.06
N GLN A 113 -1.63 14.45 -2.03
CA GLN A 113 -2.88 13.76 -1.76
C GLN A 113 -2.65 12.38 -1.16
N GLU A 114 -3.62 11.94 -0.35
CA GLU A 114 -3.54 10.65 0.33
C GLU A 114 -3.55 9.49 -0.69
N PRO A 115 -2.56 8.57 -0.61
CA PRO A 115 -2.52 7.41 -1.48
C PRO A 115 -3.72 6.48 -1.24
N LYS A 116 -4.37 6.07 -2.32
CA LYS A 116 -5.37 4.99 -2.29
C LYS A 116 -4.65 3.66 -2.50
N ILE A 117 -4.82 2.73 -1.56
CA ILE A 117 -4.24 1.39 -1.63
C ILE A 117 -5.36 0.40 -1.92
N ASP A 118 -5.38 -0.09 -3.15
CA ASP A 118 -6.26 -1.19 -3.52
C ASP A 118 -5.61 -2.51 -3.06
N MET A 119 -6.07 -3.03 -1.93
CA MET A 119 -5.64 -4.35 -1.47
C MET A 119 -6.35 -5.44 -2.28
N PRO A 120 -5.61 -6.43 -2.83
CA PRO A 120 -6.24 -7.62 -3.37
C PRO A 120 -7.03 -8.34 -2.26
N GLY A 121 -8.36 -8.46 -2.44
CA GLY A 121 -9.27 -9.15 -1.51
C GLY A 121 -10.08 -8.25 -0.56
N ALA A 122 -9.89 -6.92 -0.55
CA ALA A 122 -10.63 -6.02 0.34
C ALA A 122 -12.12 -5.80 -0.04
N GLY A 123 -12.57 -6.29 -1.19
CA GLY A 123 -13.96 -6.15 -1.65
C GLY A 123 -14.99 -7.05 -0.93
N GLN A 124 -14.59 -7.86 0.06
CA GLN A 124 -15.47 -8.85 0.71
C GLN A 124 -15.70 -8.60 2.21
N ALA A 125 -15.15 -7.54 2.79
CA ALA A 125 -15.27 -7.24 4.22
C ALA A 125 -15.72 -5.80 4.49
N GLN A 126 -16.91 -5.43 4.01
CA GLN A 126 -17.66 -4.29 4.55
C GLN A 126 -19.16 -4.63 4.48
N GLY A 127 -19.74 -5.06 5.62
CA GLY A 127 -21.19 -5.30 5.79
C GLY A 127 -21.99 -3.99 5.91
N PRO A 128 -23.23 -3.95 6.45
CA PRO A 128 -24.01 -5.01 7.11
C PRO A 128 -25.43 -5.22 6.54
N GLY A 129 -26.01 -6.39 6.81
CA GLY A 129 -27.46 -6.59 6.70
C GLY A 129 -28.18 -5.75 7.77
N ALA A 130 -28.83 -4.68 7.34
CA ALA A 130 -29.84 -3.97 8.11
C ALA A 130 -30.86 -3.37 7.13
N GLY A 131 -32.04 -3.97 7.07
CA GLY A 131 -33.20 -3.39 6.39
C GLY A 131 -33.98 -4.41 5.56
N GLU A 132 -34.87 -5.17 6.21
CA GLU A 132 -36.29 -5.25 5.83
C GLU A 132 -37.00 -6.33 6.66
N THR A 133 -37.42 -5.95 7.87
CA THR A 133 -38.51 -6.64 8.55
C THR A 133 -39.62 -5.61 8.81
N GLY A 134 -40.70 -5.73 8.02
CA GLY A 134 -42.05 -5.34 8.44
C GLY A 134 -42.50 -3.90 8.15
N ARG A 135 -43.03 -3.68 6.94
CA ARG A 135 -44.46 -3.35 6.71
C ARG A 135 -44.72 -3.12 5.21
N ARG A 136 -45.12 -4.19 4.50
CA ARG A 136 -45.94 -4.04 3.30
C ARG A 136 -47.39 -3.90 3.75
N THR A 137 -47.94 -2.72 3.52
CA THR A 137 -49.35 -2.48 3.31
C THR A 137 -49.83 -3.20 2.04
N GLU A 138 -51.13 -3.54 2.02
CA GLU A 138 -51.96 -4.11 0.93
C GLU A 138 -51.81 -5.63 0.68
N GLY A 139 -52.85 -6.47 0.64
CA GLY A 139 -54.30 -6.34 0.77
C GLY A 139 -54.95 -7.64 0.26
N ARG A 140 -55.82 -8.28 1.06
CA ARG A 140 -57.00 -9.04 0.64
C ARG A 140 -57.88 -9.39 1.84
#